data_AF-A0A0C3NWV7-F1
#
_entry.id   AF-A0A0C3NWV7-F1
#
_cell.length_a   1.000
_cell.length_b   1.000
_cell.length_c   1.000
_cell.angle_alpha   90.00
_cell.angle_beta   90.00
_cell.angle_gamma   90.00
#
_symmetry.space_group_name_H-M   'P 1'
#
loop_
_entity.id
_entity.type
_entity.pdbx_description
1 polymer ?
#
loop_
_entity_poly.entity_id
_entity_poly.type
_entity_poly.pdbx_seq_one_letter_code
_entity_poly.pdbx_strand_id
1 'polypeptide(L)'
;PSEASTDLHRWDPVGGKIIIKVSVPSTDDIWRFKVQEHVSFRAFRAKVELKVGFAVVFTDRDPAGRRIVSEDAFRRWVAGRVKNGRNYPITAH
;
A
#
# COMPACT_ATOMS: atom_id res chain seq x y z
N PRO A 1 -29.38 1.36 -11.49
CA PRO A 1 -28.22 1.75 -10.65
C PRO A 1 -27.62 0.50 -10.01
N SER A 2 -26.53 -0.02 -10.58
CA SER A 2 -25.87 -1.22 -10.07
C SER A 2 -25.31 -0.95 -8.68
N GLU A 3 -25.88 -1.60 -7.68
CA GLU A 3 -25.25 -1.77 -6.37
C GLU A 3 -23.88 -2.40 -6.63
N ALA A 4 -22.83 -1.60 -6.50
CA ALA A 4 -21.49 -2.16 -6.37
C ALA A 4 -21.51 -2.95 -5.07
N SER A 5 -21.79 -4.25 -5.17
CA SER A 5 -21.59 -5.21 -4.10
C SER A 5 -20.17 -5.00 -3.60
N THR A 6 -20.02 -4.29 -2.49
CA THR A 6 -18.75 -4.18 -1.80
C THR A 6 -18.48 -5.56 -1.26
N ASP A 7 -17.88 -6.40 -2.08
CA ASP A 7 -17.36 -7.68 -1.67
C ASP A 7 -16.36 -7.40 -0.55
N LEU A 8 -16.82 -7.60 0.68
CA LEU A 8 -16.10 -7.30 1.91
C LEU A 8 -14.78 -8.08 1.95
N HIS A 9 -14.71 -9.19 1.21
CA HIS A 9 -13.58 -10.11 1.16
C HIS A 9 -12.64 -9.86 -0.02
N ARG A 10 -12.94 -8.89 -0.89
CA ARG A 10 -12.12 -8.60 -2.08
C ARG A 10 -10.64 -8.33 -1.78
N TRP A 11 -10.35 -7.80 -0.59
CA TRP A 11 -9.00 -7.42 -0.17
C TRP A 11 -8.42 -8.32 0.93
N ASP A 12 -9.11 -9.41 1.24
CA ASP A 12 -8.63 -10.38 2.21
C ASP A 12 -7.34 -11.06 1.72
N PRO A 13 -6.48 -11.50 2.64
CA PRO A 13 -5.31 -12.27 2.27
C PRO A 13 -5.70 -13.54 1.51
N VAL A 14 -5.05 -13.77 0.36
CA VAL A 14 -5.22 -15.01 -0.42
C VAL A 14 -3.90 -15.75 -0.44
N GLY A 15 -3.85 -16.91 0.22
CA GLY A 15 -2.64 -17.71 0.37
C GLY A 15 -1.52 -16.97 1.12
N GLY A 16 -1.88 -16.29 2.22
CA GLY A 16 -0.95 -15.51 3.04
C GLY A 16 -0.42 -14.23 2.39
N LYS A 17 -0.98 -13.84 1.23
CA LYS A 17 -0.55 -12.66 0.47
C LYS A 17 -1.63 -11.59 0.45
N ILE A 18 -1.20 -10.35 0.64
CA ILE A 18 -2.05 -9.16 0.55
C ILE A 18 -1.69 -8.30 -0.67
N ILE A 19 -2.59 -7.41 -1.05
CA ILE A 19 -2.33 -6.36 -2.03
C ILE A 19 -2.10 -5.04 -1.28
N ILE A 20 -0.94 -4.44 -1.52
CA ILE A 20 -0.62 -3.06 -1.15
C ILE A 20 -0.60 -2.22 -2.42
N LYS A 21 -1.36 -1.12 -2.44
CA LYS A 21 -1.30 -0.15 -3.53
C LYS A 21 -0.26 0.91 -3.21
N VAL A 22 0.51 1.35 -4.21
CA VAL A 22 1.52 2.40 -4.09
C VAL A 22 1.23 3.46 -5.14
N SER A 23 1.01 4.70 -4.70
CA SER A 23 0.89 5.87 -5.58
C SER A 23 2.27 6.51 -5.74
N VAL A 24 2.65 6.87 -6.96
CA VAL A 24 3.92 7.52 -7.28
C VAL A 24 3.60 8.85 -7.98
N PRO A 25 3.49 9.97 -7.23
CA PRO A 25 3.03 11.24 -7.80
C PRO A 25 3.91 11.76 -8.93
N SER A 26 5.21 11.47 -8.91
CA SER A 26 6.15 11.89 -9.96
C SER A 26 5.89 11.23 -11.32
N THR A 27 5.16 10.12 -11.37
CA THR A 27 4.82 9.40 -12.61
C THR A 27 3.31 9.29 -12.84
N ASP A 28 2.48 9.87 -11.95
CA ASP A 28 1.02 9.73 -11.95
C ASP A 28 0.52 8.26 -11.96
N ASP A 29 1.35 7.34 -11.46
CA ASP A 29 1.04 5.91 -11.46
C ASP A 29 0.55 5.40 -10.11
N ILE A 30 -0.33 4.38 -10.16
CA ILE A 30 -0.69 3.56 -8.99
C ILE A 30 -0.37 2.09 -9.28
N TRP A 31 0.64 1.58 -8.58
CA TRP A 31 1.10 0.19 -8.65
C TRP A 31 0.41 -0.70 -7.63
N ARG A 32 0.17 -1.98 -7.98
CA ARG A 32 -0.35 -3.01 -7.07
C ARG A 32 0.73 -4.03 -6.75
N PHE A 33 1.14 -4.10 -5.50
CA PHE A 33 2.13 -5.06 -5.03
C PHE A 33 1.44 -6.21 -4.30
N LYS A 34 1.55 -7.43 -4.86
CA LYS A 34 1.23 -8.67 -4.13
C LYS A 34 2.44 -9.07 -3.29
N VAL A 35 2.26 -9.12 -1.97
CA VAL A 35 3.32 -9.34 -0.98
C VAL A 35 2.83 -10.28 0.12
N GLN A 36 3.76 -10.88 0.87
CA GLN A 36 3.39 -11.61 2.08
C GLN A 36 2.73 -10.66 3.07
N GLU A 37 1.73 -11.14 3.79
CA GLU A 37 1.00 -10.35 4.80
C GLU A 37 1.94 -9.75 5.86
N HIS A 38 2.97 -10.49 6.23
CA HIS A 38 3.99 -10.12 7.20
C HIS A 38 5.26 -9.54 6.55
N VAL A 39 5.16 -8.98 5.33
CA VAL A 39 6.32 -8.33 4.69
C VAL A 39 6.89 -7.23 5.58
N SER A 40 8.22 -7.21 5.76
CA SER A 40 8.86 -6.16 6.55
C SER A 40 8.89 -4.85 5.78
N PHE A 41 8.96 -3.74 6.51
CA PHE A 41 9.05 -2.40 5.93
C PHE A 41 10.26 -2.26 5.01
N ARG A 42 11.42 -2.79 5.42
CA ARG A 42 12.66 -2.78 4.62
C ARG A 42 12.50 -3.57 3.32
N ALA A 43 11.94 -4.78 3.39
CA ALA A 43 11.76 -5.62 2.20
C ALA A 43 10.72 -5.02 1.24
N PHE A 44 9.65 -4.44 1.78
CA PHE A 44 8.64 -3.75 0.98
C PHE A 44 9.24 -2.52 0.29
N ARG A 45 9.99 -1.67 1.01
CA ARG A 45 10.69 -0.52 0.43
C ARG A 45 11.59 -0.94 -0.73
N ALA A 46 12.48 -1.90 -0.51
CA ALA A 46 13.41 -2.38 -1.54
C ALA A 46 12.66 -2.88 -2.80
N LYS A 47 11.52 -3.56 -2.62
CA LYS A 47 10.68 -4.02 -3.74
C LYS A 47 10.04 -2.86 -4.52
N VAL A 48 9.61 -1.79 -3.83
CA VAL A 48 9.08 -0.60 -4.47
C VAL A 48 10.19 0.15 -5.21
N GLU A 49 11.34 0.39 -4.57
CA GLU A 49 12.49 1.07 -5.17
C GLU A 49 12.96 0.38 -6.44
N LEU A 50 13.07 -0.96 -6.41
CA LEU A 50 13.40 -1.76 -7.59
C LEU A 50 12.36 -1.60 -8.71
N LYS A 51 11.09 -1.40 -8.36
CA LYS A 51 10.01 -1.26 -9.34
C LYS A 51 9.91 0.15 -9.94
N VAL A 52 10.14 1.19 -9.13
CA VAL A 52 10.00 2.59 -9.55
C VAL A 52 11.31 3.18 -10.10
N GLY A 53 12.46 2.57 -9.77
CA GLY A 53 13.78 2.95 -10.29
C GLY A 53 14.49 4.03 -9.47
N PHE A 54 14.00 4.38 -8.28
CA PHE A 54 14.61 5.36 -7.38
C PHE A 54 14.32 5.04 -5.91
N ALA A 55 15.12 5.61 -5.01
CA ALA A 55 14.92 5.47 -3.56
C ALA A 55 13.65 6.19 -3.12
N VAL A 56 12.84 5.58 -2.25
CA VAL A 56 11.53 6.13 -1.90
C VAL A 56 11.36 6.44 -0.42
N VAL A 57 10.65 7.53 -0.16
CA VAL A 57 10.07 7.85 1.14
C VAL A 57 8.56 7.61 1.09
N PHE A 58 8.05 6.88 2.08
CA PHE A 58 6.62 6.60 2.15
C PHE A 58 5.86 7.59 3.04
N THR A 59 4.67 7.96 2.60
CA THR A 59 3.67 8.67 3.42
C THR A 59 2.33 7.94 3.39
N ASP A 60 1.55 8.05 4.48
CA ASP A 60 0.25 7.36 4.61
C ASP A 60 -0.87 7.90 3.72
N ARG A 61 -0.70 9.14 3.21
CA ARG A 61 -1.54 9.84 2.24
C ARG A 61 -0.73 10.93 1.53
N ASP A 62 -1.30 11.50 0.50
CA ASP A 62 -0.79 12.68 -0.22
C ASP A 62 -1.79 13.85 -0.07
N PRO A 63 -1.37 15.14 -0.08
CA PRO A 63 0.00 15.69 -0.01
C PRO A 63 0.53 15.92 1.42
N ALA A 64 -0.31 15.75 2.44
CA ALA A 64 0.01 16.02 3.85
C ALA A 64 0.03 14.75 4.71
N GLY A 65 0.56 13.65 4.17
CA GLY A 65 0.66 12.40 4.90
C GLY A 65 1.82 12.35 5.89
N ARG A 66 1.64 11.59 6.95
CA ARG A 66 2.70 11.31 7.92
C ARG A 66 3.71 10.37 7.27
N ARG A 67 5.00 10.70 7.41
CA ARG A 67 6.08 9.81 6.97
C ARG A 67 6.01 8.48 7.71
N ILE A 68 6.06 7.40 6.95
CA ILE A 68 6.18 6.04 7.47
C ILE A 68 7.66 5.71 7.46
N VAL A 69 8.27 5.69 8.65
CA VAL A 69 9.73 5.56 8.82
C VAL A 69 10.13 4.34 9.66
N SER A 70 9.16 3.61 10.22
CA SER A 70 9.39 2.47 11.09
C SER A 70 8.51 1.28 10.71
N GLU A 71 8.94 0.09 11.13
CA GLU A 71 8.19 -1.16 10.99
C GLU A 71 6.78 -1.05 11.60
N ASP A 72 6.65 -0.50 12.80
CA ASP A 72 5.35 -0.35 13.47
C ASP A 72 4.42 0.60 12.74
N ALA A 73 4.95 1.73 12.24
CA ALA A 73 4.15 2.67 11.46
C ALA A 73 3.65 2.01 10.16
N PHE A 74 4.51 1.23 9.51
CA PHE A 74 4.15 0.49 8.31
C PHE A 74 3.07 -0.57 8.61
N ARG A 75 3.22 -1.37 9.66
CA ARG A 75 2.23 -2.39 10.07
C ARG A 75 0.87 -1.77 10.40
N ARG A 76 0.86 -0.66 11.15
CA ARG A 76 -0.38 0.09 11.44
C ARG A 76 -1.04 0.61 10.16
N TRP A 77 -0.26 1.11 9.22
CA TRP A 77 -0.76 1.54 7.93
C TRP A 77 -1.34 0.36 7.12
N VAL A 78 -0.62 -0.77 7.03
CA VAL A 78 -1.08 -1.98 6.33
C VAL A 78 -2.40 -2.49 6.91
N ALA A 79 -2.54 -2.55 8.23
CA ALA A 79 -3.78 -2.95 8.90
C ALA A 79 -4.94 -2.00 8.57
N GLY A 80 -4.67 -0.69 8.46
CA GLY A 80 -5.66 0.33 8.12
C GLY A 80 -5.86 0.58 6.63
N ARG A 81 -5.16 -0.13 5.73
CA ARG A 81 -5.16 0.19 4.27
C ARG A 81 -6.53 -0.04 3.62
N VAL A 82 -7.34 -0.94 4.16
CA VAL A 82 -8.68 -1.24 3.67
C VAL A 82 -9.70 -0.56 4.59
N LYS A 83 -10.48 0.38 4.05
CA LYS A 83 -11.58 1.04 4.76
C LYS A 83 -12.80 1.11 3.85
N ASN A 84 -13.98 0.78 4.36
CA ASN A 84 -15.24 0.82 3.60
C ASN A 84 -15.15 0.07 2.25
N GLY A 85 -14.54 -1.12 2.24
CA GLY A 85 -14.34 -1.92 1.02
C GLY A 85 -13.30 -1.39 0.02
N ARG A 86 -12.63 -0.27 0.33
CA ARG A 86 -11.61 0.36 -0.53
C ARG A 86 -10.22 0.16 0.04
N ASN A 87 -9.32 -0.37 -0.80
CA ASN A 87 -7.89 -0.42 -0.51
C ASN A 87 -7.21 0.88 -0.97
N TYR A 88 -6.68 1.63 -0.01
CA TYR A 88 -6.04 2.94 -0.19
C TYR A 88 -4.53 2.79 -0.45
N PRO A 89 -3.96 3.60 -1.37
CA PRO A 89 -2.54 3.55 -1.64
C PRO A 89 -1.70 4.20 -0.54
N ILE A 90 -0.50 3.68 -0.33
CA ILE A 90 0.61 4.40 0.31
C ILE A 90 1.27 5.27 -0.75
N THR A 91 1.73 6.47 -0.42
CA THR A 91 2.40 7.33 -1.41
C THR A 91 3.92 7.14 -1.30
N ALA A 92 4.59 7.01 -2.43
CA ALA A 92 6.03 6.91 -2.56
C ALA A 92 6.58 8.15 -3.29
N HIS A 93 7.45 8.90 -2.60
CA HIS A 93 8.15 10.09 -3.09
C HIS A 93 9.61 9.80 -3.34
#